data_AF-A0AAN7P2D8-F1
#
_entry.id   AF-A0AAN7P2D8-F1
#
_cell.length_a   1.000
_cell.length_b   1.000
_cell.length_c   1.000
_cell.angle_alpha   90.00
_cell.angle_beta   90.00
_cell.angle_gamma   90.00
#
_symmetry.space_group_name_H-M   'P 1'
#
loop_
_entity.id
_entity.type
_entity.pdbx_description
1 polymer ?
#
loop_
_entity_poly.entity_id
_entity_poly.type
_entity_poly.pdbx_seq_one_letter_code
_entity_poly.pdbx_strand_id
1 'polypeptide(L)'
;MLRFSDRLFYKDWWNSNTGAECLRKWNVLIHDWLYTYIYKDLYENVFPKNKFLSKAVVFVVAALFHEYIVGISVRMFVPITSMLYLIPTVIIPFQNKSDNNPAFNVFVWFGFGFTISTKFTILTIEHFARINCPLNEETFYNYIIPRMFYC
;
A
#
# COMPACT_ATOMS: atom_id res chain seq x y z
N MET A 1 -25.40 -12.02 13.00
CA MET A 1 -24.93 -10.70 12.55
C MET A 1 -24.89 -9.76 13.74
N LEU A 2 -23.85 -8.92 13.86
CA LEU A 2 -23.75 -7.90 14.91
C LEU A 2 -24.80 -6.80 14.67
N ARG A 3 -25.41 -6.29 15.75
CA ARG A 3 -26.44 -5.23 15.70
C ARG A 3 -25.84 -3.81 15.67
N PHE A 4 -24.65 -3.66 15.09
CA PHE A 4 -23.95 -2.38 15.04
C PHE A 4 -24.52 -1.50 13.93
N SER A 5 -24.84 -0.24 14.25
CA SER A 5 -25.56 0.66 13.36
C SER A 5 -24.68 1.43 12.38
N ASP A 6 -23.40 1.64 12.69
CA ASP A 6 -22.50 2.34 11.79
C ASP A 6 -22.05 1.40 10.66
N ARG A 7 -22.26 1.88 9.44
CA ARG A 7 -22.03 1.15 8.18
C ARG A 7 -21.17 1.95 7.21
N LEU A 8 -20.56 3.06 7.66
CA LEU A 8 -19.75 3.93 6.82
C LEU A 8 -18.33 3.36 6.61
N PHE A 9 -18.23 2.26 5.88
CA PHE A 9 -16.93 1.61 5.62
C PHE A 9 -16.14 2.27 4.49
N TYR A 10 -16.84 2.86 3.51
CA TYR A 10 -16.26 3.55 2.36
C TYR A 10 -17.16 4.72 1.93
N LYS A 11 -16.58 5.65 1.16
CA LYS A 11 -17.27 6.77 0.51
C LYS A 11 -17.01 6.73 -1.00
N ASP A 12 -17.45 7.74 -1.72
CA ASP A 12 -17.27 7.96 -3.17
C ASP A 12 -15.79 8.20 -3.57
N TRP A 13 -14.93 7.22 -3.31
CA TRP A 13 -13.50 7.31 -3.57
C TRP A 13 -13.17 7.33 -5.07
N TRP A 14 -14.00 6.69 -5.91
CA TRP A 14 -13.81 6.59 -7.37
C TRP A 14 -13.98 7.92 -8.12
N ASN A 15 -14.63 8.91 -7.50
CA ASN A 15 -14.83 10.24 -8.08
C ASN A 15 -13.94 11.30 -7.41
N SER A 16 -12.89 10.86 -6.71
CA SER A 16 -12.00 11.78 -5.99
C SER A 16 -11.00 12.44 -6.94
N ASN A 17 -10.92 13.77 -6.88
CA ASN A 17 -9.99 14.56 -7.71
C ASN A 17 -8.57 14.63 -7.13
N THR A 18 -8.34 14.10 -5.93
CA THR A 18 -7.01 14.07 -5.30
C THR A 18 -6.72 12.70 -4.69
N GLY A 19 -5.44 12.30 -4.69
CA GLY A 19 -5.03 10.98 -4.18
C GLY A 19 -5.24 10.89 -2.67
N ALA A 20 -5.03 12.00 -1.97
CA ALA A 20 -5.32 12.11 -0.54
C ALA A 20 -6.82 11.95 -0.21
N GLU A 21 -7.72 12.36 -1.10
CA GLU A 21 -9.17 12.14 -0.91
C GLU A 21 -9.56 10.71 -1.24
N CYS A 22 -9.04 10.16 -2.34
CA CYS A 22 -9.27 8.76 -2.72
C CYS A 22 -8.89 7.79 -1.59
N LEU A 23 -7.69 7.95 -1.00
CA LEU A 23 -7.24 7.09 0.10
C LEU A 23 -8.09 7.22 1.38
N ARG A 24 -8.57 8.44 1.69
CA ARG A 24 -9.45 8.69 2.84
C ARG A 24 -10.82 8.03 2.69
N LYS A 25 -11.34 8.02 1.47
CA LYS A 25 -12.67 7.50 1.15
C LYS A 25 -12.67 6.00 0.86
N TRP A 26 -11.55 5.44 0.42
CA TRP A 26 -11.43 4.03 0.01
C TRP A 26 -11.75 3.06 1.16
N ASN A 27 -11.09 3.22 2.30
CA ASN A 27 -11.33 2.41 3.49
C ASN A 27 -11.28 3.30 4.72
N VAL A 28 -12.47 3.78 5.14
CA VAL A 28 -12.62 4.76 6.22
C VAL A 28 -12.12 4.19 7.54
N LEU A 29 -12.41 2.91 7.81
CA LEU A 29 -12.03 2.26 9.06
C LEU A 29 -10.51 2.23 9.25
N ILE A 30 -9.77 1.77 8.24
CA ILE A 30 -8.30 1.68 8.30
C ILE A 30 -7.70 3.08 8.31
N HIS A 31 -8.25 4.00 7.52
CA HIS A 31 -7.80 5.39 7.53
C HIS A 31 -7.93 6.02 8.92
N ASP A 32 -9.08 5.89 9.57
CA ASP A 32 -9.34 6.52 10.88
C ASP A 32 -8.52 5.89 11.99
N TRP A 33 -8.24 4.58 11.91
CA TRP A 33 -7.31 3.89 12.79
C TRP A 33 -5.87 4.42 12.62
N LEU A 34 -5.36 4.47 11.38
CA LEU A 34 -4.03 5.00 11.06
C LEU A 34 -3.90 6.47 11.47
N TYR A 35 -4.96 7.27 11.27
CA TYR A 35 -4.96 8.68 11.61
C TYR A 35 -4.90 8.89 13.12
N THR A 36 -5.77 8.20 13.87
CA THR A 36 -5.92 8.40 15.31
C THR A 36 -4.71 7.87 16.08
N TYR A 37 -4.24 6.67 15.76
CA TYR A 37 -3.24 5.98 16.57
C TYR A 37 -1.79 6.14 16.09
N ILE A 38 -1.58 6.51 14.83
CA ILE A 38 -0.23 6.63 14.27
C ILE A 38 0.03 8.08 13.87
N TYR A 39 -0.76 8.64 12.96
CA TYR A 39 -0.50 9.99 12.45
C TYR A 39 -0.56 11.06 13.55
N LYS A 40 -1.61 11.04 14.39
CA LYS A 40 -1.83 12.07 15.41
C LYS A 40 -0.70 12.06 16.44
N ASP A 41 -0.36 10.90 16.99
CA ASP A 41 0.70 10.75 17.99
C ASP A 41 2.07 11.11 17.40
N LEU A 42 2.35 10.73 16.15
CA LEU A 42 3.58 11.12 15.47
C LEU A 42 3.65 12.64 15.26
N TYR A 43 2.56 13.28 14.86
CA TYR A 43 2.54 14.71 14.57
C TYR A 43 2.59 15.58 15.84
N GLU A 44 1.98 15.12 16.94
CA GLU A 44 1.91 15.86 18.20
C GLU A 44 3.14 15.62 19.09
N ASN A 45 3.62 14.37 19.20
CA ASN A 45 4.63 13.98 20.18
C ASN A 45 6.02 13.72 19.60
N VAL A 46 6.12 13.06 18.43
CA VAL A 46 7.42 12.59 17.90
C VAL A 46 8.05 13.59 16.92
N PHE A 47 7.25 14.13 16.01
CA PHE A 47 7.68 15.00 14.92
C PHE A 47 6.84 16.30 14.88
N PRO A 48 6.96 17.14 15.93
CA PRO A 48 6.13 18.33 16.08
C PRO A 48 6.22 19.22 14.85
N LYS A 49 5.06 19.59 14.29
CA LYS A 49 4.89 20.46 13.11
C LYS A 49 5.43 19.89 11.78
N ASN A 50 5.96 18.66 11.73
CA ASN A 50 6.40 18.04 10.48
C ASN A 50 5.34 17.11 9.87
N LYS A 51 4.47 17.69 9.04
CA LYS A 51 3.38 16.96 8.36
C LYS A 51 3.89 15.93 7.35
N PHE A 52 5.00 16.23 6.66
CA PHE A 52 5.53 15.33 5.64
C PHE A 52 6.04 14.04 6.25
N LEU A 53 6.89 14.16 7.28
CA LEU A 53 7.49 13.00 7.92
C LEU A 53 6.45 12.14 8.65
N SER A 54 5.48 12.79 9.33
CA SER A 54 4.36 12.07 9.96
C SER A 54 3.53 11.25 8.96
N LYS A 55 3.25 11.81 7.76
CA LYS A 55 2.57 11.07 6.69
C LYS A 55 3.44 9.95 6.12
N ALA A 56 4.72 10.22 5.88
CA ALA A 56 5.65 9.24 5.33
C ALA A 56 5.71 7.98 6.21
N VAL A 57 5.79 8.14 7.53
CA VAL A 57 5.79 7.02 8.47
C VAL A 57 4.48 6.22 8.40
N VAL A 58 3.32 6.87 8.37
CA VAL A 58 2.02 6.18 8.22
C VAL A 58 1.99 5.32 6.95
N PHE A 59 2.49 5.85 5.84
CA PHE A 59 2.55 5.08 4.60
C PHE A 59 3.57 3.94 4.64
N VAL A 60 4.73 4.12 5.27
CA VAL A 60 5.71 3.04 5.47
C VAL A 60 5.11 1.92 6.31
N VAL A 61 4.43 2.26 7.41
CA VAL A 61 3.73 1.27 8.25
C VAL A 61 2.69 0.53 7.42
N ALA A 62 1.84 1.26 6.68
CA ALA A 62 0.86 0.64 5.80
C ALA A 62 1.51 -0.29 4.76
N ALA A 63 2.62 0.13 4.14
CA ALA A 63 3.35 -0.66 3.15
C ALA A 63 3.86 -1.99 3.74
N LEU A 64 4.46 -1.95 4.94
CA LEU A 64 4.94 -3.14 5.64
C LEU A 64 3.82 -4.11 6.00
N PHE A 65 2.66 -3.61 6.44
CA PHE A 65 1.50 -4.47 6.72
C PHE A 65 0.96 -5.16 5.46
N HIS A 66 0.90 -4.45 4.34
CA HIS A 66 0.47 -5.06 3.07
C HIS A 66 1.46 -6.13 2.61
N GLU A 67 2.75 -5.88 2.71
CA GLU A 67 3.80 -6.86 2.40
C GLU A 67 3.72 -8.08 3.31
N TYR A 68 3.52 -7.88 4.61
CA TYR A 68 3.39 -8.94 5.60
C TYR A 68 2.21 -9.88 5.28
N ILE A 69 1.04 -9.31 4.99
CA ILE A 69 -0.17 -10.09 4.67
C ILE A 69 0.05 -10.91 3.39
N VAL A 70 0.61 -10.28 2.34
CA VAL A 70 0.92 -10.96 1.07
C VAL A 70 1.97 -12.06 1.28
N GLY A 71 3.06 -11.75 1.98
CA GLY A 71 4.17 -12.67 2.20
C GLY A 71 3.79 -13.91 2.99
N ILE A 72 2.89 -13.77 3.98
CA ILE A 72 2.31 -14.92 4.71
C ILE A 72 1.37 -15.71 3.81
N SER A 73 0.49 -15.04 3.06
CA SER A 73 -0.52 -15.70 2.24
C SER A 73 0.11 -16.56 1.15
N VAL A 74 1.17 -16.08 0.52
CA VAL A 74 1.85 -16.78 -0.59
C VAL A 74 3.08 -17.57 -0.12
N ARG A 75 3.45 -17.47 1.16
CA ARG A 75 4.63 -18.13 1.75
C ARG A 75 5.92 -17.85 0.98
N MET A 76 6.07 -16.63 0.50
CA MET A 76 7.29 -16.11 -0.13
C MET A 76 7.40 -14.62 0.11
N PHE A 77 8.61 -14.09 0.26
CA PHE A 77 8.81 -12.68 0.51
C PHE A 77 9.39 -11.98 -0.73
N VAL A 78 8.63 -11.04 -1.30
CA VAL A 78 9.08 -10.23 -2.44
C VAL A 78 8.63 -8.79 -2.24
N PRO A 79 9.53 -7.85 -1.85
CA PRO A 79 9.20 -6.52 -1.32
C PRO A 79 8.59 -5.51 -2.31
N ILE A 80 8.02 -5.99 -3.41
CA ILE A 80 7.41 -5.18 -4.48
C ILE A 80 6.18 -4.46 -3.98
N THR A 81 5.40 -5.10 -3.08
CA THR A 81 4.20 -4.45 -2.55
C THR A 81 4.61 -3.21 -1.78
N SER A 82 5.60 -3.33 -0.90
CA SER A 82 6.15 -2.19 -0.18
C SER A 82 6.70 -1.09 -1.09
N MET A 83 7.50 -1.46 -2.11
CA MET A 83 8.10 -0.50 -3.04
C MET A 83 7.05 0.31 -3.82
N LEU A 84 5.99 -0.35 -4.30
CA LEU A 84 4.93 0.32 -5.07
C LEU A 84 4.08 1.25 -4.18
N TYR A 85 3.93 0.95 -2.89
CA TYR A 85 3.25 1.84 -1.94
C TYR A 85 4.06 3.10 -1.57
N LEU A 86 5.38 3.09 -1.77
CA LEU A 86 6.23 4.27 -1.53
C LEU A 86 6.03 5.36 -2.59
N ILE A 87 5.67 5.01 -3.82
CA ILE A 87 5.46 5.97 -4.92
C ILE A 87 4.36 7.00 -4.56
N PRO A 88 3.16 6.60 -4.08
CA PRO A 88 2.15 7.52 -3.58
C PRO A 88 2.62 8.48 -2.48
N THR A 89 3.57 8.09 -1.64
CA THR A 89 4.06 8.92 -0.53
C THR A 89 4.77 10.17 -1.00
N VAL A 90 5.42 10.09 -2.17
CA VAL A 90 6.12 11.19 -2.78
C VAL A 90 5.11 12.08 -3.52
N ILE A 91 4.17 11.50 -4.27
CA ILE A 91 3.29 12.25 -5.17
C ILE A 91 2.16 12.99 -4.42
N ILE A 92 1.55 12.36 -3.40
CA ILE A 92 0.36 12.88 -2.73
C ILE A 92 0.60 14.21 -1.98
N PRO A 93 1.73 14.42 -1.27
CA PRO A 93 2.01 15.68 -0.59
C PRO A 93 2.14 16.89 -1.52
N PHE A 94 2.53 16.70 -2.79
CA PHE A 94 2.65 17.79 -3.77
C PHE A 94 1.34 18.14 -4.48
N GLN A 95 0.25 17.43 -4.19
CA GLN A 95 -1.05 17.70 -4.81
C GLN A 95 -1.70 18.93 -4.17
N ASN A 96 -1.95 19.95 -4.99
CA ASN A 96 -2.74 21.09 -4.60
C ASN A 96 -4.23 20.70 -4.49
N LYS A 97 -4.85 21.00 -3.35
CA LYS A 97 -6.28 20.77 -3.12
C LYS A 97 -7.21 21.59 -4.03
N SER A 98 -6.67 22.58 -4.74
CA SER A 98 -7.45 23.53 -5.55
C SER A 98 -7.71 23.03 -6.98
N ASP A 99 -7.00 22.01 -7.45
CA ASP A 99 -7.17 21.50 -8.81
C ASP A 99 -8.31 20.48 -8.86
N ASN A 100 -9.52 20.94 -9.15
CA ASN A 100 -10.65 20.09 -9.55
C ASN A 100 -10.47 19.57 -10.98
N ASN A 101 -9.30 19.01 -11.30
CA ASN A 101 -8.99 18.54 -12.63
C ASN A 101 -9.36 17.04 -12.78
N PRO A 102 -10.31 16.66 -13.66
CA PRO A 102 -10.70 15.27 -13.86
C PRO A 102 -9.57 14.39 -14.39
N ALA A 103 -8.52 14.97 -14.99
CA ALA A 103 -7.33 14.23 -15.43
C ALA A 103 -6.64 13.49 -14.27
N PHE A 104 -6.77 14.00 -13.04
CA PHE A 104 -6.20 13.35 -11.88
C PHE A 104 -6.94 12.05 -11.51
N ASN A 105 -8.27 12.02 -11.66
CA ASN A 105 -9.04 10.79 -11.46
C ASN A 105 -8.56 9.70 -12.44
N VAL A 106 -8.35 10.07 -13.70
CA VAL A 106 -7.77 9.19 -14.73
C VAL A 106 -6.39 8.68 -14.31
N PHE A 107 -5.50 9.56 -13.84
CA PHE A 107 -4.17 9.17 -13.33
C PHE A 107 -4.25 8.17 -12.17
N VAL A 108 -5.16 8.38 -11.21
CA VAL A 108 -5.39 7.46 -10.09
C VAL A 108 -5.78 6.09 -10.59
N TRP A 109 -6.75 6.00 -11.52
CA TRP A 109 -7.19 4.73 -12.09
C TRP A 109 -6.07 3.99 -12.81
N PHE A 110 -5.29 4.67 -13.66
CA PHE A 110 -4.13 4.07 -14.30
C PHE A 110 -3.06 3.64 -13.29
N GLY A 111 -2.80 4.46 -12.27
CA GLY A 111 -1.85 4.12 -11.20
C GLY A 111 -2.26 2.88 -10.40
N PHE A 112 -3.55 2.76 -10.05
CA PHE A 112 -4.10 1.57 -9.40
C PHE A 112 -3.98 0.34 -10.31
N GLY A 113 -4.40 0.46 -11.57
CA GLY A 113 -4.32 -0.63 -12.55
C GLY A 113 -2.89 -1.12 -12.76
N PHE A 114 -1.94 -0.20 -12.92
CA PHE A 114 -0.52 -0.51 -13.05
C PHE A 114 0.00 -1.22 -11.80
N THR A 115 -0.28 -0.69 -10.61
CA THR A 115 0.18 -1.25 -9.34
C THR A 115 -0.33 -2.67 -9.12
N ILE A 116 -1.61 -2.93 -9.40
CA ILE A 116 -2.20 -4.27 -9.25
C ILE A 116 -1.60 -5.23 -10.27
N SER A 117 -1.46 -4.80 -11.53
CA SER A 117 -0.91 -5.61 -12.61
C SER A 117 0.53 -6.03 -12.32
N THR A 118 1.41 -5.07 -11.98
CA THR A 118 2.81 -5.35 -11.65
C THR A 118 2.95 -6.30 -10.47
N LYS A 119 2.17 -6.11 -9.39
CA LYS A 119 2.17 -7.04 -8.24
C LYS A 119 1.80 -8.45 -8.66
N PHE A 120 0.71 -8.59 -9.40
CA PHE A 120 0.23 -9.90 -9.82
C PHE A 120 1.24 -10.59 -10.74
N THR A 121 1.76 -9.89 -11.75
CA THR A 121 2.74 -10.44 -12.69
C THR A 121 4.02 -10.91 -12.01
N ILE A 122 4.59 -10.12 -11.09
CA ILE A 122 5.87 -10.53 -10.49
C ILE A 122 5.65 -11.67 -9.48
N LEU A 123 4.55 -11.65 -8.72
CA LEU A 123 4.21 -12.76 -7.82
C LEU A 123 3.97 -14.06 -8.59
N THR A 124 3.35 -14.02 -9.77
CA THR A 124 3.18 -15.22 -10.60
C THR A 124 4.49 -15.70 -11.19
N ILE A 125 5.36 -14.80 -11.69
CA ILE A 125 6.69 -15.15 -12.17
C ILE A 125 7.49 -15.85 -11.05
N GLU A 126 7.53 -15.26 -9.86
CA GLU A 126 8.24 -15.84 -8.71
C GLU A 126 7.66 -17.21 -8.32
N HIS A 127 6.34 -17.34 -8.33
CA HIS A 127 5.67 -18.60 -8.03
C HIS A 127 6.08 -19.71 -9.02
N PHE A 128 6.06 -19.42 -10.33
CA PHE A 128 6.48 -20.39 -11.35
C PHE A 128 7.98 -20.66 -11.34
N ALA A 129 8.82 -19.66 -11.04
CA ALA A 129 10.26 -19.85 -10.86
C ALA A 129 10.55 -20.82 -9.70
N ARG A 130 9.77 -20.75 -8.62
CA ARG A 130 9.87 -21.69 -7.48
C ARG A 130 9.50 -23.13 -7.83
N ILE A 131 8.54 -23.31 -8.73
CA ILE A 131 8.12 -24.64 -9.22
C ILE A 131 9.16 -25.22 -10.18
N ASN A 132 9.66 -24.42 -11.12
CA ASN A 132 10.54 -24.90 -12.18
C ASN A 132 11.99 -25.10 -11.72
N CYS A 133 12.45 -24.34 -10.72
CA CYS A 133 13.79 -24.46 -10.12
C CYS A 133 13.68 -24.81 -8.62
N PRO A 134 13.45 -26.09 -8.26
CA PRO A 134 13.44 -26.52 -6.87
C PRO A 134 14.85 -26.52 -6.28
N LEU A 135 14.99 -26.00 -5.06
CA LEU A 135 16.22 -26.06 -4.26
C LEU A 135 16.11 -27.24 -3.29
N ASN A 136 17.19 -28.00 -3.11
CA ASN A 136 17.20 -29.20 -2.27
C ASN A 136 17.24 -28.88 -0.75
N GLU A 137 17.51 -27.63 -0.36
CA GLU A 137 17.58 -27.20 1.04
C GLU A 137 16.54 -26.12 1.35
N GLU A 138 15.71 -26.35 2.38
CA GLU A 138 14.75 -25.35 2.89
C GLU A 138 15.40 -24.46 3.95
N THR A 139 16.24 -23.52 3.50
CA THR A 139 16.89 -22.54 4.38
C THR A 139 16.06 -21.24 4.43
N PHE A 140 16.05 -20.53 5.57
CA PHE A 140 15.39 -19.22 5.72
C PHE A 140 15.78 -18.21 4.64
N TYR A 141 17.03 -18.23 4.18
CA TYR A 141 17.50 -17.39 3.07
C TYR A 141 16.74 -17.66 1.76
N ASN A 142 16.32 -18.89 1.49
CA ASN A 142 15.56 -19.26 0.29
C ASN A 142 14.11 -18.74 0.32
N TYR A 143 13.63 -18.29 1.48
CA TYR A 143 12.35 -17.60 1.61
C TYR A 143 12.46 -16.10 1.28
N ILE A 144 13.57 -15.45 1.66
CA ILE A 144 13.79 -14.01 1.47
C ILE A 144 14.29 -13.69 0.07
N ILE A 145 15.16 -14.52 -0.50
CA ILE A 145 15.77 -14.25 -1.80
C ILE A 145 14.78 -14.67 -2.89
N PRO A 146 14.37 -13.75 -3.79
CA PRO A 146 13.46 -14.06 -4.88
C PRO A 146 14.18 -14.86 -5.98
N ARG A 147 13.54 -15.94 -6.44
CA ARG A 147 14.06 -16.88 -7.44
C ARG A 147 14.11 -16.32 -8.84
N MET A 148 13.30 -15.32 -9.14
CA MET A 148 13.18 -14.71 -10.48
C MET A 148 14.48 -14.13 -11.06
N PHE A 149 15.55 -13.99 -10.28
CA PHE A 149 16.83 -13.44 -10.75
C PHE A 149 17.91 -14.48 -11.06
N TYR A 150 17.74 -15.73 -10.62
CA TYR A 150 18.78 -16.77 -10.72
C TYR A 150 18.26 -18.12 -11.24
N CYS A 151 16.95 -18.24 -11.40
CA CYS A 151 16.28 -19.12 -12.35
C CYS A 151 15.96 -18.23 -13.58
#